data_AF-B0C4L1-F1
#
_entry.id   AF-B0C4L1-F1
#
_cell.length_a   1.000
_cell.length_b   1.000
_cell.length_c   1.000
_cell.angle_alpha   90.00
_cell.angle_beta   90.00
_cell.angle_gamma   90.00
#
_symmetry.space_group_name_H-M   'P 1'
#
loop_
_entity.id
_entity.type
_entity.pdbx_description
1 polymer ?
#
loop_
_entity_poly.entity_id
_entity_poly.type
_entity_poly.pdbx_seq_one_letter_code
_entity_poly.pdbx_strand_id
1 'polypeptide(L)'
;MSSPKTHCIDCNVEILQSTYDYNCGYCGKCYKREIRKDALKKANLNANKAIEIAEKHLYGEQVGKLDADHVYFDYNERDGGRWVVSVSFGWENTDPDRFFVIIDDESEEVDIPQVL
;
A
#
# COMPACT_ATOMS: atom_id res chain seq x y z
N MET A 1 -21.48 -29.61 15.79
CA MET A 1 -20.06 -30.03 15.78
C MET A 1 -19.21 -28.77 15.68
N SER A 2 -18.27 -28.58 16.60
CA SER A 2 -17.34 -27.45 16.54
C SER A 2 -16.41 -27.64 15.34
N SER A 3 -16.10 -26.56 14.62
CA SER A 3 -15.09 -26.61 13.55
C SER A 3 -13.73 -27.04 14.13
N PRO A 4 -12.99 -27.92 13.46
CA PRO A 4 -11.67 -28.36 13.93
C PRO A 4 -10.73 -27.17 14.06
N LYS A 5 -9.91 -27.19 15.12
CA LYS A 5 -8.95 -26.14 15.45
C LYS A 5 -7.54 -26.72 15.53
N THR A 6 -6.56 -25.88 15.26
CA THR A 6 -5.12 -26.18 15.29
C THR A 6 -4.35 -24.94 15.76
N HIS A 7 -3.02 -24.98 15.79
CA HIS A 7 -2.20 -23.86 16.26
C HIS A 7 -1.36 -23.27 15.12
N CYS A 8 -1.18 -21.94 15.15
CA CYS A 8 -0.23 -21.23 14.27
C CYS A 8 1.21 -21.74 14.47
N ILE A 9 1.94 -22.01 13.38
CA ILE A 9 3.33 -22.52 13.44
C ILE A 9 4.29 -21.56 14.18
N ASP A 10 4.07 -20.24 14.08
CA ASP A 10 5.01 -19.25 14.64
C ASP A 10 4.67 -18.84 16.08
N CYS A 11 3.42 -18.46 16.34
CA CYS A 11 3.03 -17.90 17.65
C CYS A 11 2.20 -18.85 18.51
N ASN A 12 1.96 -20.08 18.04
CA ASN A 12 1.21 -21.13 18.74
C ASN A 12 -0.19 -20.71 19.23
N VAL A 13 -0.81 -19.70 18.60
CA VAL A 13 -2.20 -19.31 18.90
C VAL A 13 -3.18 -20.29 18.25
N GLU A 14 -4.26 -20.65 18.96
CA GLU A 14 -5.31 -21.51 18.42
C GLU A 14 -6.08 -20.79 17.30
N ILE A 15 -6.21 -21.45 16.15
CA ILE A 15 -6.90 -20.98 14.94
C ILE A 15 -7.77 -22.08 14.35
N LEU A 16 -8.74 -21.71 13.51
CA LEU A 16 -9.52 -22.68 12.74
C LEU A 16 -8.62 -23.43 11.76
N GLN A 17 -8.89 -24.73 11.52
CA GLN A 17 -8.16 -25.51 10.53
C GLN A 17 -8.21 -24.86 9.14
N SER A 18 -9.36 -24.31 8.74
CA SER A 18 -9.50 -23.59 7.48
C SER A 18 -8.59 -22.36 7.38
N THR A 19 -8.37 -21.65 8.48
CA THR A 19 -7.42 -20.53 8.54
C THR A 19 -5.98 -21.03 8.41
N TYR A 20 -5.65 -22.13 9.08
CA TYR A 20 -4.33 -22.75 8.97
C TYR A 20 -4.05 -23.16 7.52
N ASP A 21 -4.99 -23.85 6.86
CA ASP A 21 -4.81 -24.32 5.48
C ASP A 21 -4.70 -23.15 4.49
N TYR A 22 -5.53 -22.11 4.65
CA TYR A 22 -5.52 -20.94 3.77
C TYR A 22 -4.25 -20.08 3.92
N ASN A 23 -3.75 -19.93 5.15
CA ASN A 23 -2.59 -19.10 5.46
C ASN A 23 -1.30 -19.92 5.58
N CYS A 24 -1.22 -21.10 4.96
CA CYS A 24 -0.03 -21.96 4.95
C CYS A 24 0.55 -22.25 6.36
N GLY A 25 -0.32 -22.45 7.33
CA GLY A 25 0.02 -22.78 8.71
C GLY A 25 0.12 -21.60 9.69
N TYR A 26 -0.11 -20.37 9.22
CA TYR A 26 -0.02 -19.17 10.06
C TYR A 26 -1.40 -18.66 10.51
N CYS A 27 -1.46 -18.01 11.67
CA CYS A 27 -2.59 -17.15 11.99
C CYS A 27 -2.56 -15.90 11.07
N GLY A 28 -3.70 -15.23 10.90
CA GLY A 28 -3.79 -14.06 10.00
C GLY A 28 -2.75 -12.96 10.29
N LYS A 29 -2.39 -12.72 11.56
CA LYS A 29 -1.34 -11.75 11.93
C LYS A 29 0.05 -12.21 11.50
N CYS A 30 0.41 -13.48 11.74
CA CYS A 30 1.71 -14.02 11.36
C CYS A 30 1.84 -14.15 9.85
N TYR A 31 0.77 -14.55 9.17
CA TYR A 31 0.70 -14.64 7.71
C TYR A 31 0.94 -13.28 7.05
N LYS A 32 0.23 -12.23 7.50
CA LYS A 32 0.45 -10.85 7.02
C LYS A 32 1.90 -10.39 7.23
N ARG A 33 2.52 -10.75 8.35
CA ARG A 33 3.91 -10.39 8.63
C ARG A 33 4.90 -11.14 7.72
N GLU A 34 4.67 -12.42 7.44
CA GLU A 34 5.52 -13.18 6.50
C GLU A 34 5.35 -12.68 5.06
N ILE A 35 4.11 -12.43 4.60
CA ILE A 35 3.86 -11.75 3.32
C ILE A 35 4.59 -10.41 3.27
N ARG A 36 4.48 -9.60 4.34
CA ARG A 36 5.16 -8.30 4.40
C ARG A 36 6.67 -8.47 4.31
N LYS A 37 7.28 -9.45 4.99
CA LYS A 37 8.72 -9.72 4.89
C LYS A 37 9.14 -10.14 3.48
N ASP A 38 8.37 -11.00 2.83
CA ASP A 38 8.69 -11.46 1.49
C ASP A 38 8.48 -10.37 0.44
N ALA A 39 7.47 -9.52 0.60
CA ALA A 39 7.34 -8.27 -0.14
C ALA A 39 8.59 -7.39 0.10
N LEU A 40 8.97 -7.14 1.36
CA LEU A 40 10.16 -6.33 1.70
C LEU A 40 11.48 -6.88 1.13
N LYS A 41 11.62 -8.20 0.92
CA LYS A 41 12.80 -8.79 0.27
C LYS A 41 12.83 -8.59 -1.25
N LYS A 42 11.66 -8.48 -1.89
CA LYS A 42 11.51 -8.20 -3.34
C LYS A 42 11.46 -6.70 -3.64
N ALA A 43 11.81 -5.87 -2.66
CA ALA A 43 11.68 -4.44 -2.72
C ALA A 43 12.65 -3.79 -3.69
N ASN A 44 12.13 -3.25 -4.80
CA ASN A 44 12.98 -2.48 -5.72
C ASN A 44 12.91 -0.98 -5.43
N LEU A 45 11.77 -0.47 -4.94
CA LEU A 45 11.59 0.95 -4.68
C LEU A 45 11.74 1.27 -3.20
N ASN A 46 12.30 2.45 -2.94
CA ASN A 46 12.25 3.09 -1.64
C ASN A 46 11.23 4.25 -1.68
N ALA A 47 10.91 4.80 -0.51
CA ALA A 47 9.91 5.87 -0.39
C ALA A 47 10.19 7.07 -1.30
N ASN A 48 11.46 7.52 -1.39
CA ASN A 48 11.84 8.64 -2.25
C ASN A 48 11.58 8.32 -3.73
N LYS A 49 11.88 7.08 -4.15
CA LYS A 49 11.66 6.64 -5.52
C LYS A 49 10.17 6.54 -5.87
N ALA A 50 9.34 6.08 -4.94
CA ALA A 50 7.89 6.06 -5.09
C ALA A 50 7.32 7.49 -5.24
N ILE A 51 7.82 8.46 -4.45
CA ILE A 51 7.44 9.87 -4.57
C ILE A 51 7.83 10.43 -5.94
N GLU A 52 9.07 10.21 -6.40
CA GLU A 52 9.52 10.64 -7.74
C GLU A 52 8.64 10.09 -8.87
N ILE A 53 8.21 8.83 -8.76
CA ILE A 53 7.32 8.20 -9.74
C ILE A 53 5.93 8.85 -9.70
N ALA A 54 5.37 9.08 -8.51
CA ALA A 54 4.09 9.77 -8.34
C ALA A 54 4.14 11.20 -8.90
N GLU A 55 5.19 11.96 -8.58
CA GLU A 55 5.43 13.30 -9.12
C GLU A 55 5.48 13.27 -10.64
N LYS A 56 6.34 12.41 -11.23
CA LYS A 56 6.50 12.34 -12.69
C LYS A 56 5.20 11.98 -13.41
N HIS A 57 4.43 11.04 -12.86
CA HIS A 57 3.16 10.63 -13.45
C HIS A 57 2.13 11.78 -13.40
N LEU A 58 2.01 12.47 -12.27
CA LEU A 58 1.08 13.59 -12.12
C LEU A 58 1.50 14.81 -12.96
N TYR A 59 2.77 15.22 -12.90
CA TYR A 59 3.28 16.33 -13.69
C TYR A 59 3.30 16.03 -15.19
N GLY A 60 3.46 14.76 -15.58
CA GLY A 60 3.47 14.31 -16.97
C GLY A 60 2.08 14.18 -17.61
N GLU A 61 1.06 13.75 -16.85
CA GLU A 61 -0.28 13.47 -17.39
C GLU A 61 -1.38 14.45 -16.94
N GLN A 62 -1.30 15.09 -15.76
CA GLN A 62 -2.45 15.81 -15.16
C GLN A 62 -2.19 17.24 -14.65
N VAL A 63 -0.96 17.61 -14.26
CA VAL A 63 -0.73 18.93 -13.61
C VAL A 63 -0.80 20.11 -14.59
N GLY A 64 -0.70 19.88 -15.91
CA GLY A 64 -1.06 20.92 -16.89
C GLY A 64 -2.53 21.40 -16.78
N LYS A 65 -3.37 20.73 -15.98
CA LYS A 65 -4.78 21.08 -15.70
C LYS A 65 -5.08 21.37 -14.22
N LEU A 66 -4.16 21.09 -13.30
CA LEU A 66 -4.35 21.36 -11.88
C LEU A 66 -3.82 22.76 -11.59
N ASP A 67 -4.73 23.73 -11.62
CA ASP A 67 -4.49 25.16 -11.33
C ASP A 67 -4.31 25.35 -9.81
N ALA A 68 -3.44 24.56 -9.18
CA ALA A 68 -3.22 24.52 -7.73
C ALA A 68 -1.88 25.18 -7.37
N ASP A 69 -1.90 26.05 -6.35
CA ASP A 69 -0.72 26.81 -5.92
C ASP A 69 0.33 25.92 -5.24
N HIS A 70 -0.10 24.83 -4.61
CA HIS A 70 0.77 23.89 -3.91
C HIS A 70 0.32 22.43 -4.04
N VAL A 71 1.29 21.54 -4.32
CA VAL A 71 1.13 20.07 -4.30
C VAL A 71 2.11 19.50 -3.28
N TYR A 72 1.60 18.71 -2.32
CA TYR A 72 2.38 18.06 -1.27
C TYR A 72 2.25 16.53 -1.35
N PHE A 73 3.36 15.83 -1.24
CA PHE A 73 3.44 14.36 -1.23
C PHE A 73 3.77 13.90 0.19
N ASP A 74 2.77 13.39 0.91
CA ASP A 74 2.87 13.21 2.36
C ASP A 74 2.11 11.96 2.80
N TYR A 75 2.68 10.79 2.51
CA TYR A 75 2.58 9.55 3.30
C TYR A 75 3.06 8.35 2.49
N ASN A 76 3.71 7.37 3.14
CA ASN A 76 4.27 6.17 2.53
C ASN A 76 3.90 4.93 3.36
N GLU A 77 2.79 4.27 3.05
CA GLU A 77 2.57 2.89 3.53
C GLU A 77 2.87 1.92 2.40
N ARG A 78 3.73 0.94 2.71
CA ARG A 78 3.98 -0.18 1.82
C ARG A 78 3.17 -1.37 2.29
N ASP A 79 2.16 -1.73 1.50
CA ASP A 79 1.31 -2.88 1.75
C ASP A 79 1.35 -3.83 0.55
N GLY A 80 1.53 -5.13 0.82
CA GLY A 80 1.45 -6.17 -0.20
C GLY A 80 2.35 -6.02 -1.45
N GLY A 81 3.48 -5.31 -1.36
CA GLY A 81 4.34 -5.04 -2.53
C GLY A 81 3.93 -3.81 -3.34
N ARG A 82 3.16 -2.90 -2.76
CA ARG A 82 2.78 -1.62 -3.38
C ARG A 82 3.10 -0.46 -2.45
N TRP A 83 3.48 0.66 -3.03
CA TRP A 83 3.61 1.94 -2.33
C TRP A 83 2.31 2.73 -2.47
N VAL A 84 1.82 3.26 -1.36
CA VAL A 84 0.72 4.23 -1.36
C VAL A 84 1.30 5.59 -1.04
N VAL A 85 1.28 6.50 -2.00
CA VAL A 85 1.73 7.88 -1.90
C VAL A 85 0.50 8.78 -1.76
N SER A 86 0.39 9.50 -0.65
CA SER A 86 -0.67 10.49 -0.46
C SER A 86 -0.29 11.80 -1.12
N VAL A 87 -1.17 12.34 -1.95
CA VAL A 87 -0.99 13.60 -2.67
C VAL A 87 -2.06 14.57 -2.24
N SER A 88 -1.63 15.72 -1.74
CA SER A 88 -2.52 16.81 -1.31
C SER A 88 -2.33 17.99 -2.25
N PHE A 89 -3.41 18.55 -2.78
CA PHE A 89 -3.37 19.78 -3.57
C PHE A 89 -4.27 20.83 -2.91
N GLY A 90 -3.78 22.07 -2.85
CA GLY A 90 -4.49 23.16 -2.21
C GLY A 90 -4.37 24.47 -2.97
N TRP A 91 -5.40 25.29 -2.83
CA TRP A 91 -5.45 26.69 -3.22
C TRP A 91 -5.27 27.57 -1.99
N GLU A 92 -4.84 28.83 -2.15
CA GLU A 92 -4.80 29.77 -1.03
C GLU A 92 -6.17 29.81 -0.29
N ASN A 93 -6.18 29.38 0.97
CA ASN A 93 -7.34 29.37 1.89
C ASN A 93 -8.39 28.25 1.74
N THR A 94 -8.05 27.12 1.10
CA THR A 94 -8.91 25.92 1.11
C THR A 94 -8.27 24.75 1.84
N ASP A 95 -9.09 23.90 2.47
CA ASP A 95 -8.61 22.58 2.90
C ASP A 95 -8.08 21.84 1.67
N PRO A 96 -6.88 21.25 1.73
CA PRO A 96 -6.30 20.58 0.57
C PRO A 96 -7.07 19.29 0.31
N ASP A 97 -7.52 19.14 -0.93
CA ASP A 97 -8.04 17.88 -1.43
C ASP A 97 -6.91 16.86 -1.44
N ARG A 98 -7.23 15.63 -1.05
CA ARG A 98 -6.25 14.54 -0.99
C ARG A 98 -6.72 13.36 -1.80
N PHE A 99 -5.77 12.76 -2.50
CA PHE A 99 -5.94 11.49 -3.17
C PHE A 99 -4.71 10.63 -2.99
N PHE A 100 -4.82 9.37 -3.37
CA PHE A 100 -3.74 8.41 -3.25
C PHE A 100 -3.26 7.98 -4.63
N VAL A 101 -1.95 7.85 -4.74
CA VAL A 101 -1.27 7.22 -5.88
C VAL A 101 -0.72 5.90 -5.38
N ILE A 102 -1.15 4.81 -6.01
CA ILE A 102 -0.69 3.45 -5.71
C ILE A 102 0.34 3.08 -6.76
N ILE A 103 1.51 2.61 -6.32
CA ILE A 103 2.63 2.26 -7.20
C ILE A 103 3.02 0.82 -6.93
N ASP A 104 3.06 0.00 -7.98
CA ASP A 104 3.59 -1.35 -7.87
C ASP A 104 5.11 -1.31 -7.70
N ASP A 105 5.60 -1.98 -6.66
CA ASP A 105 7.02 -1.94 -6.28
C ASP A 105 7.92 -2.77 -7.20
N GLU A 106 7.36 -3.68 -8.00
CA GLU A 106 8.10 -4.48 -8.97
C GLU A 106 8.07 -3.85 -10.37
N SER A 107 6.90 -3.40 -10.83
CA SER A 107 6.72 -2.89 -12.20
C SER A 107 6.81 -1.38 -12.36
N GLU A 108 6.81 -0.61 -11.26
CA GLU A 108 6.66 0.87 -11.26
C GLU A 108 5.34 1.38 -11.88
N GLU A 109 4.36 0.50 -12.09
CA GLU A 109 3.04 0.86 -12.62
C GLU A 109 2.26 1.71 -11.61
N VAL A 110 1.57 2.73 -12.11
CA VAL A 110 0.85 3.72 -11.30
C VAL A 110 -0.66 3.54 -11.46
N ASP A 111 -1.38 3.45 -10.34
CA ASP A 111 -2.83 3.43 -10.24
C ASP A 111 -3.33 4.55 -9.35
N ILE A 112 -4.37 5.27 -9.79
CA ILE A 112 -5.02 6.35 -9.05
C ILE A 112 -6.47 5.94 -8.81
N PRO A 113 -6.82 5.48 -7.60
CA PRO A 113 -8.20 5.10 -7.31
C PRO A 113 -9.09 6.32 -7.47
N GLN A 114 -10.02 6.29 -8.42
CA GLN A 114 -11.04 7.32 -8.49
C GLN A 114 -11.92 7.21 -7.24
N VAL A 115 -11.98 8.30 -6.48
CA VAL A 115 -12.95 8.44 -5.39
C VAL A 115 -14.32 8.58 -6.06
N LEU A 116 -15.15 7.53 -5.97
CA LEU A 116 -16.55 7.51 -6.42
C LEU A 116 -17.41 8.47 -5.58
#